data_AF-A0A6I1F2H7-F1
#
_entry.id   AF-A0A6I1F2H7-F1
#
_cell.length_a   1.000
_cell.length_b   1.000
_cell.length_c   1.000
_cell.angle_alpha   90.00
_cell.angle_beta   90.00
_cell.angle_gamma   90.00
#
_symmetry.space_group_name_H-M   'P 1'
#
loop_
_entity.id
_entity.type
_entity.pdbx_description
1 polymer ?
#
loop_
_entity_poly.entity_id
_entity_poly.type
_entity_poly.pdbx_seq_one_letter_code
_entity_poly.pdbx_strand_id
1 'polypeptide(L)'
;MINMSVENLIKVNQMFNAAKGIQITKHEDVVIIEFIDEIGEVDATVLTYREYELVRIDFYAETLDEIISLALDKDQKMKVTITTSVQNFPVFIEFDYCEFFCDLQEYRYILEQVKIEKSSN
;
A
#
# COMPACT_ATOMS: atom_id res chain seq x y z
N MET A 1 7.42 -0.62 17.03
CA MET A 1 8.14 -0.49 15.73
C MET A 1 7.53 0.69 15.00
N ILE A 2 8.33 1.51 14.31
CA ILE A 2 7.82 2.65 13.54
C ILE A 2 7.33 2.10 12.20
N ASN A 3 6.06 2.33 11.84
CA ASN A 3 5.53 1.91 10.54
C ASN A 3 6.23 2.68 9.41
N MET A 4 6.43 2.01 8.28
CA MET A 4 7.03 2.63 7.11
C MET A 4 6.09 3.69 6.51
N SER A 5 6.65 4.71 5.84
CA SER A 5 5.81 5.66 5.10
C SER A 5 5.14 4.98 3.90
N VAL A 6 3.97 5.46 3.47
CA VAL A 6 3.28 4.90 2.29
C VAL A 6 4.16 5.05 1.05
N GLU A 7 4.87 6.15 0.91
CA GLU A 7 5.80 6.40 -0.20
C GLU A 7 6.97 5.41 -0.22
N ASN A 8 7.48 5.03 0.96
CA ASN A 8 8.52 4.02 1.03
C ASN A 8 7.95 2.61 0.77
N LEU A 9 6.71 2.33 1.19
CA LEU A 9 6.03 1.08 0.87
C LEU A 9 5.75 0.93 -0.62
N ILE A 10 5.41 2.03 -1.31
CA ILE A 10 5.32 2.08 -2.79
C ILE A 10 6.65 1.70 -3.41
N LYS A 11 7.77 2.29 -2.96
CA LYS A 11 9.11 1.94 -3.47
C LYS A 11 9.46 0.47 -3.22
N VAL A 12 9.17 -0.03 -2.02
CA VAL A 12 9.38 -1.44 -1.68
C VAL A 12 8.55 -2.34 -2.58
N ASN A 13 7.30 -2.01 -2.86
CA ASN A 13 6.45 -2.77 -3.76
C ASN A 13 6.99 -2.75 -5.20
N GLN A 14 7.49 -1.61 -5.68
CA GLN A 14 8.15 -1.49 -6.97
C GLN A 14 9.42 -2.36 -7.05
N MET A 15 10.25 -2.35 -5.99
CA MET A 15 11.42 -3.21 -5.91
C MET A 15 11.03 -4.70 -5.88
N PHE A 16 9.98 -5.05 -5.13
CA PHE A 16 9.45 -6.41 -5.08
C PHE A 16 9.04 -6.90 -6.48
N ASN A 17 8.40 -6.04 -7.27
CA ASN A 17 7.94 -6.41 -8.62
C ASN A 17 9.06 -6.40 -9.66
N ALA A 18 10.12 -5.61 -9.46
CA ALA A 18 11.25 -5.52 -10.37
C ALA A 18 12.37 -6.53 -10.07
N ALA A 19 12.43 -7.10 -8.87
CA ALA A 19 13.50 -7.98 -8.43
C ALA A 19 13.59 -9.25 -9.29
N LYS A 20 14.81 -9.72 -9.55
CA LYS A 20 15.05 -11.00 -10.23
C LYS A 20 14.95 -12.19 -9.29
N GLY A 21 15.35 -11.98 -8.05
CA GLY A 21 15.20 -12.93 -6.96
C GLY A 21 14.73 -12.23 -5.70
N ILE A 22 13.94 -12.93 -4.89
CA ILE A 22 13.46 -12.44 -3.61
C ILE A 22 13.70 -13.52 -2.58
N GLN A 23 14.39 -13.19 -1.50
CA GLN A 23 14.54 -14.04 -0.33
C GLN A 23 13.75 -13.44 0.84
N ILE A 24 12.97 -14.28 1.51
CA ILE A 24 12.04 -13.87 2.57
C ILE A 24 12.38 -14.63 3.85
N THR A 25 12.72 -13.89 4.90
CA THR A 25 12.99 -14.45 6.23
C THR A 25 11.95 -13.93 7.22
N LYS A 26 11.20 -14.84 7.83
CA LYS A 26 10.12 -14.53 8.78
C LYS A 26 10.60 -14.73 10.22
N HIS A 27 10.47 -13.69 11.04
CA HIS A 27 10.67 -13.72 12.49
C HIS A 27 9.34 -13.54 13.22
N GLU A 28 9.34 -13.58 14.55
CA GLU A 28 8.10 -13.52 15.34
C GLU A 28 7.28 -12.25 15.05
N ASP A 29 7.93 -11.09 14.95
CA ASP A 29 7.25 -9.79 14.79
C ASP A 29 7.45 -9.13 13.42
N VAL A 30 8.38 -9.63 12.60
CA VAL A 30 8.85 -8.95 11.38
C VAL A 30 9.12 -9.92 10.24
N VAL A 31 9.08 -9.38 9.02
CA VAL A 31 9.49 -10.05 7.79
C VAL A 31 10.66 -9.26 7.19
N ILE A 32 11.79 -9.92 6.98
CA ILE A 32 12.94 -9.38 6.26
C ILE A 32 12.83 -9.83 4.81
N ILE A 33 12.94 -8.88 3.89
CA ILE A 33 12.94 -9.14 2.45
C ILE A 33 14.28 -8.70 1.88
N GLU A 34 14.89 -9.59 1.12
CA GLU A 34 16.14 -9.35 0.38
C GLU A 34 15.82 -9.42 -1.12
N PHE A 35 16.05 -8.32 -1.83
CA PHE A 35 15.89 -8.18 -3.27
C PHE A 35 17.22 -8.42 -3.96
N ILE A 36 17.24 -9.36 -4.90
CA ILE A 36 18.42 -9.72 -5.68
C ILE A 36 18.22 -9.19 -7.10
N ASP A 37 19.18 -8.38 -7.55
CA ASP A 37 19.15 -7.78 -8.89
C ASP A 37 19.87 -8.64 -9.95
N GLU A 38 20.03 -8.10 -11.16
CA GLU A 38 20.66 -8.80 -12.30
C GLU A 38 22.17 -9.06 -12.12
N ILE A 39 22.84 -8.27 -11.28
CA ILE A 39 24.28 -8.39 -11.02
C ILE A 39 24.58 -9.11 -9.70
N GLY A 40 23.53 -9.51 -8.96
CA GLY A 40 23.62 -10.22 -7.70
C GLY A 40 23.82 -9.30 -6.49
N GLU A 41 23.62 -7.99 -6.64
CA GLU A 41 23.54 -7.07 -5.50
C GLU A 41 22.26 -7.34 -4.71
N VAL A 42 22.37 -7.19 -3.38
CA VAL A 42 21.30 -7.51 -2.45
C VAL A 42 20.93 -6.26 -1.68
N ASP A 43 19.70 -5.77 -1.91
CA ASP A 43 19.06 -4.76 -1.07
C ASP A 43 18.12 -5.43 -0.08
N ALA A 44 18.08 -4.95 1.17
CA ALA A 44 17.24 -5.54 2.20
C ALA A 44 16.34 -4.51 2.88
N THR A 45 15.14 -4.94 3.24
CA THR A 45 14.18 -4.15 4.03
C THR A 45 13.50 -5.00 5.09
N VAL A 46 12.96 -4.34 6.12
CA VAL A 46 12.22 -4.98 7.21
C VAL A 46 10.81 -4.43 7.23
N LEU A 47 9.83 -5.33 7.16
CA LEU A 47 8.41 -5.03 7.15
C LEU A 47 7.72 -5.69 8.35
N THR A 48 6.62 -5.10 8.79
CA THR A 48 5.60 -5.84 9.54
C THR A 48 4.98 -6.93 8.65
N TYR A 49 4.33 -7.92 9.27
CA TYR A 49 3.54 -8.89 8.52
C TYR A 49 2.46 -8.26 7.65
N ARG A 50 1.80 -7.19 8.14
CA ARG A 50 0.78 -6.46 7.38
C ARG A 50 1.37 -5.83 6.13
N GLU A 51 2.45 -5.05 6.29
CA GLU A 51 3.13 -4.39 5.16
C GLU A 51 3.63 -5.42 4.14
N TYR A 52 4.21 -6.54 4.59
CA TYR A 52 4.64 -7.61 3.69
C TYR A 52 3.49 -8.21 2.89
N GLU A 53 2.36 -8.51 3.53
CA GLU A 53 1.21 -9.08 2.85
C GLU A 53 0.62 -8.08 1.84
N LEU A 54 0.58 -6.79 2.16
CA LEU A 54 0.14 -5.74 1.25
C LEU A 54 1.08 -5.53 0.06
N VAL A 55 2.40 -5.57 0.29
CA VAL A 55 3.40 -5.57 -0.79
C VAL A 55 3.22 -6.80 -1.69
N ARG A 56 2.98 -7.98 -1.12
CA ARG A 56 2.84 -9.24 -1.88
C ARG A 56 1.61 -9.26 -2.80
N ILE A 57 0.55 -8.55 -2.44
CA ILE A 57 -0.68 -8.46 -3.24
C ILE A 57 -0.75 -7.19 -4.11
N ASP A 58 0.37 -6.50 -4.29
CA ASP A 58 0.47 -5.26 -5.06
C ASP A 58 -0.47 -4.14 -4.61
N PHE A 59 -0.78 -4.10 -3.31
CA PHE A 59 -1.66 -3.07 -2.77
C PHE A 59 -1.10 -1.66 -3.03
N TYR A 60 0.20 -1.45 -2.81
CA TYR A 60 0.82 -0.14 -2.94
C TYR A 60 1.17 0.23 -4.39
N ALA A 61 1.14 -0.72 -5.32
CA ALA A 61 1.45 -0.48 -6.74
C ALA A 61 0.21 -0.46 -7.64
N GLU A 62 -0.83 -1.22 -7.31
CA GLU A 62 -2.04 -1.35 -8.12
C GLU A 62 -3.29 -0.90 -7.37
N THR A 63 -3.58 -1.49 -6.21
CA THR A 63 -4.84 -1.22 -5.49
C THR A 63 -4.97 0.25 -5.04
N LEU A 64 -3.86 0.84 -4.59
CA LEU A 64 -3.84 2.24 -4.17
C LEU A 64 -4.15 3.20 -5.31
N ASP A 65 -3.57 2.95 -6.49
CA ASP A 65 -3.81 3.71 -7.72
C ASP A 65 -5.25 3.53 -8.21
N GLU A 66 -5.80 2.32 -8.11
CA GLU A 66 -7.21 2.05 -8.42
C GLU A 66 -8.15 2.87 -7.53
N ILE A 67 -7.93 2.88 -6.20
CA ILE A 67 -8.73 3.68 -5.27
C ILE A 67 -8.67 5.16 -5.62
N ILE A 68 -7.48 5.68 -5.94
CA ILE A 68 -7.29 7.09 -6.31
C ILE A 68 -8.04 7.39 -7.61
N SER A 69 -7.91 6.54 -8.63
CA SER A 69 -8.60 6.67 -9.92
C SER A 69 -10.12 6.72 -9.73
N LEU A 70 -10.67 5.80 -8.94
CA LEU A 70 -12.11 5.75 -8.62
C LEU A 70 -12.58 6.98 -7.83
N ALA A 71 -11.74 7.52 -6.93
CA ALA A 71 -12.07 8.73 -6.16
C ALA A 71 -12.00 10.03 -7.00
N LEU A 72 -11.33 9.98 -8.16
CA LEU A 72 -11.28 11.06 -9.13
C LEU A 72 -12.42 11.00 -10.15
N ASP A 73 -12.96 9.81 -10.40
CA ASP A 73 -14.13 9.61 -11.25
C ASP A 73 -15.37 10.33 -10.67
N LYS A 74 -16.02 11.15 -11.50
CA LYS A 74 -17.22 11.92 -11.12
C LYS A 74 -18.48 11.07 -11.10
N ASP A 75 -18.47 9.93 -11.78
CA ASP A 75 -19.59 9.01 -11.85
C ASP A 75 -19.58 8.02 -10.67
N GLN A 76 -18.48 7.97 -9.90
CA GLN A 76 -18.35 7.15 -8.70
C GLN A 76 -18.63 7.95 -7.43
N LYS A 77 -19.28 7.31 -6.45
CA LYS A 77 -19.49 7.88 -5.12
C LYS A 77 -18.68 7.15 -4.06
N MET A 78 -17.57 7.75 -3.64
CA MET A 78 -16.77 7.28 -2.51
C MET A 78 -17.52 7.45 -1.18
N LYS A 79 -17.73 6.37 -0.44
CA LYS A 79 -18.17 6.39 0.96
C LYS A 79 -17.08 5.81 1.85
N VAL A 80 -16.88 6.42 3.02
CA VAL A 80 -15.81 6.01 3.94
C VAL A 80 -16.39 5.77 5.32
N THR A 81 -16.09 4.60 5.88
CA THR A 81 -16.43 4.24 7.27
C THR A 81 -15.16 3.98 8.04
N ILE A 82 -14.95 4.68 9.15
CA ILE A 82 -13.78 4.52 10.01
C ILE A 82 -14.20 3.85 11.31
N THR A 83 -13.65 2.66 11.57
CA THR A 83 -13.90 1.87 12.77
C THR A 83 -12.59 1.67 13.53
N THR A 84 -12.30 2.58 14.47
CA THR A 84 -11.01 2.61 15.19
C THR A 84 -10.73 1.42 16.10
N SER A 85 -11.75 0.59 16.39
CA SER A 85 -11.59 -0.66 17.14
C SER A 85 -11.04 -1.81 16.29
N VAL A 86 -11.00 -1.67 14.96
CA VAL A 86 -10.43 -2.68 14.05
C VAL A 86 -8.93 -2.46 13.90
N GLN A 87 -8.14 -3.46 14.28
CA GLN A 87 -6.69 -3.44 14.13
C GLN A 87 -6.31 -3.63 12.65
N ASN A 88 -5.23 -2.97 12.19
CA ASN A 88 -4.66 -3.05 10.84
C ASN A 88 -5.51 -2.49 9.68
N PHE A 89 -6.83 -2.58 9.74
CA PHE A 89 -7.73 -2.11 8.67
C PHE A 89 -8.93 -1.31 9.20
N PRO A 90 -8.69 -0.20 9.91
CA PRO A 90 -9.76 0.63 10.47
C PRO A 90 -10.57 1.41 9.43
N VAL A 91 -10.10 1.52 8.18
CA VAL A 91 -10.77 2.30 7.13
C VAL A 91 -11.39 1.36 6.10
N PHE A 92 -12.70 1.48 5.92
CA PHE A 92 -13.45 0.85 4.85
C PHE A 92 -13.87 1.90 3.84
N ILE A 93 -13.51 1.67 2.57
CA ILE A 93 -13.83 2.54 1.44
C ILE A 93 -14.75 1.76 0.51
N GLU A 94 -15.92 2.32 0.23
CA GLU A 94 -16.92 1.74 -0.66
C GLU A 94 -17.12 2.65 -1.87
N PHE A 95 -17.09 2.05 -3.06
CA PHE A 95 -17.57 2.62 -4.31
C PHE A 95 -18.77 1.80 -4.80
N ASP A 96 -19.34 2.13 -5.96
CA ASP A 96 -20.62 1.52 -6.39
C ASP A 96 -20.52 0.00 -6.66
N TYR A 97 -19.33 -0.51 -7.01
CA TYR A 97 -19.11 -1.92 -7.37
C TYR A 97 -17.89 -2.57 -6.71
N CYS A 98 -17.17 -1.85 -5.85
CA CYS A 98 -15.96 -2.36 -5.22
C CYS A 98 -15.76 -1.77 -3.83
N GLU A 99 -15.01 -2.51 -3.03
CA GLU A 99 -14.77 -2.23 -1.62
C GLU A 99 -13.30 -2.43 -1.31
N PHE A 100 -12.73 -1.52 -0.52
CA PHE A 100 -11.33 -1.54 -0.15
C PHE A 100 -11.17 -1.35 1.36
N PHE A 101 -10.11 -1.94 1.88
CA PHE A 101 -9.72 -1.82 3.28
C PHE A 101 -8.30 -1.29 3.37
N CYS A 102 -8.10 -0.28 4.21
CA CYS A 102 -6.78 0.30 4.43
C CYS A 102 -6.63 0.81 5.87
N ASP A 103 -5.44 1.25 6.21
CA ASP A 103 -5.20 1.97 7.46
C ASP A 103 -5.38 3.49 7.29
N LEU A 104 -5.24 4.21 8.42
CA LEU A 104 -5.40 5.66 8.43
C LEU A 104 -4.27 6.39 7.68
N GLN A 105 -3.09 5.79 7.54
CA GLN A 105 -1.96 6.39 6.86
C GLN A 105 -2.15 6.30 5.34
N GLU A 106 -2.55 5.12 4.86
CA GLU A 106 -2.94 4.85 3.47
C GLU A 106 -4.13 5.73 3.05
N TYR A 107 -5.16 5.83 3.89
CA TYR A 107 -6.31 6.70 3.62
C TYR A 107 -5.93 8.19 3.50
N ARG A 108 -5.04 8.68 4.37
CA ARG A 108 -4.54 10.06 4.28
C ARG A 108 -3.79 10.30 2.97
N TYR A 109 -2.93 9.36 2.59
CA TYR A 109 -2.21 9.42 1.32
C TYR A 109 -3.19 9.50 0.13
N ILE A 110 -4.22 8.64 0.09
CA ILE A 110 -5.27 8.67 -0.94
C ILE A 110 -5.91 10.07 -1.04
N LEU A 111 -6.34 10.64 0.10
CA LEU A 111 -6.97 11.97 0.11
C LEU A 111 -6.03 13.08 -0.38
N GLU A 112 -4.74 12.98 -0.05
CA GLU A 112 -3.73 13.94 -0.51
C GLU A 112 -3.52 13.85 -2.02
N GLN A 113 -3.38 12.65 -2.59
CA GLN A 113 -3.24 12.47 -4.04
C GLN A 113 -4.48 12.98 -4.80
N VAL A 114 -5.68 12.60 -4.35
CA VAL A 114 -6.94 13.06 -4.96
C VAL A 114 -7.04 14.59 -4.93
N LYS A 115 -6.61 15.23 -3.84
CA LYS A 115 -6.61 16.69 -3.72
C LYS A 115 -5.62 17.34 -4.69
N ILE A 116 -4.41 16.79 -4.82
CA ILE A 116 -3.39 17.28 -5.74
C ILE A 116 -3.91 17.22 -7.17
N GLU A 117 -4.43 16.08 -7.61
CA GLU A 117 -4.91 15.89 -8.98
C GLU A 117 -6.14 16.75 -9.32
N LYS A 118 -7.06 16.95 -8.36
CA LYS A 118 -8.18 17.90 -8.53
C LYS A 118 -7.74 19.37 -8.59
N SER A 119 -6.57 19.72 -8.03
CA SER A 119 -6.04 21.08 -8.10
C SER A 119 -5.26 21.36 -9.38
N SER A 120 -4.85 20.30 -10.09
CA SER A 120 -4.10 20.37 -11.34
C SER A 120 -4.97 20.34 -12.61
N ASN A 121 -6.28 20.11 -12.48
CA ASN A 121 -7.28 20.07 -13.55
C ASN A 121 -8.32 21.20 -13.40
#